data_AF-A0A2S8G5L2-F1
#
_entry.id   AF-A0A2S8G5L2-F1
#
_cell.length_a   1.000
_cell.length_b   1.000
_cell.length_c   1.000
_cell.angle_alpha   90.00
_cell.angle_beta   90.00
_cell.angle_gamma   90.00
#
_symmetry.space_group_name_H-M   'P 1'
#
loop_
_entity.id
_entity.type
_entity.pdbx_description
1 polymer ?
#
loop_
_entity_poly.entity_id
_entity_poly.type
_entity_poly.pdbx_seq_one_letter_code
_entity_poly.pdbx_strand_id
1 'polypeptide(L)'
;MPESVIAKIETFIVSQTESGEFVSLPRDAPYHVIAAMVKPTKLLYTTKMSAFRGKLLPALPLDCSLVSRYGLPASHDVSMLGRLSASLPISFLGDLDPVDLLNFAWLRAKFPAGKVHLSGIRDRLLQELTPAEKTQCLIDFDPSEVDAIPLLYEVLPDLADLIGPESYELIKSHRKIELEGLINLHEWQPDYFYRILFG
;
A
#
# COMPACT_ATOMS: atom_id res chain seq x y z
N MET A 1 15.75 7.42 -15.25
CA MET A 1 14.46 7.90 -14.70
C MET A 1 14.01 7.12 -13.46
N PRO A 2 14.13 5.79 -13.35
CA PRO A 2 13.76 5.06 -12.11
C PRO A 2 14.66 5.39 -10.90
N GLU A 3 15.97 5.49 -11.11
CA GLU A 3 16.94 5.79 -10.03
C GLU A 3 16.70 7.17 -9.39
N SER A 4 16.27 8.16 -10.18
CA SER A 4 15.95 9.49 -9.67
C SER A 4 14.68 9.52 -8.83
N VAL A 5 13.71 8.63 -9.10
CA VAL A 5 12.48 8.52 -8.28
C VAL A 5 12.81 7.93 -6.92
N ILE A 6 13.54 6.81 -6.91
CA ILE A 6 13.97 6.12 -5.69
C ILE A 6 14.71 7.08 -4.76
N ALA A 7 15.73 7.77 -5.28
CA ALA A 7 16.56 8.67 -4.48
C ALA A 7 15.76 9.83 -3.88
N LYS A 8 14.78 10.38 -4.60
CA LYS A 8 13.91 11.45 -4.09
C LYS A 8 13.04 10.96 -2.94
N ILE A 9 12.42 9.79 -3.10
CA ILE A 9 11.56 9.19 -2.06
C ILE A 9 12.39 8.86 -0.81
N GLU A 10 13.54 8.21 -0.97
CA GLU A 10 14.43 7.88 0.15
C GLU A 10 14.91 9.13 0.88
N THR A 11 15.31 10.18 0.14
CA THR A 11 15.74 11.46 0.72
C THR A 11 14.62 12.13 1.50
N PHE A 12 13.41 12.17 0.94
CA PHE A 12 12.26 12.77 1.60
C PHE A 12 11.92 12.02 2.90
N ILE A 13 11.80 10.70 2.84
CA ILE A 13 11.47 9.88 4.02
C ILE A 13 12.52 10.04 5.12
N VAL A 14 13.80 10.06 4.77
CA VAL A 14 14.87 10.32 5.76
C VAL A 14 14.80 11.73 6.34
N SER A 15 14.30 12.73 5.60
CA SER A 15 14.16 14.09 6.12
C SER A 15 12.99 14.27 7.09
N GLN A 16 12.07 13.31 7.15
CA GLN A 16 10.87 13.35 7.98
C GLN A 16 11.04 12.63 9.33
N THR A 17 12.24 12.65 9.94
CA THR A 17 12.58 11.84 11.13
C THR A 17 11.69 12.04 12.35
N GLU A 18 10.91 13.13 12.40
CA GLU A 18 9.96 13.43 13.48
C GLU A 18 8.53 12.96 13.18
N SER A 19 8.23 12.61 11.92
CA SER A 19 6.95 12.03 11.54
C SER A 19 6.97 10.52 11.84
N GLY A 20 5.99 10.07 12.63
CA GLY A 20 5.85 8.67 13.01
C GLY A 20 5.53 7.73 11.84
N GLU A 21 5.11 8.27 10.69
CA GLU A 21 4.66 7.48 9.54
C GLU A 21 5.69 7.35 8.42
N PHE A 22 6.50 8.39 8.19
CA PHE A 22 7.56 8.36 7.18
C PHE A 22 8.84 7.72 7.72
N VAL A 23 8.85 6.38 7.78
CA VAL A 23 9.98 5.63 8.33
C VAL A 23 10.71 4.78 7.29
N SER A 24 12.04 4.78 7.38
CA SER A 24 12.92 3.80 6.76
C SER A 24 13.45 2.87 7.84
N LEU A 25 12.83 1.71 8.00
CA LEU A 25 13.17 0.79 9.08
C LEU A 25 14.46 0.01 8.81
N PRO A 26 15.30 -0.21 9.85
CA PRO A 26 16.52 -0.99 9.71
C PRO A 26 16.22 -2.46 9.37
N ARG A 27 17.26 -3.20 9.01
CA ARG A 27 17.13 -4.58 8.52
C ARG A 27 16.43 -5.51 9.51
N ASP A 28 16.74 -5.36 10.78
CA ASP A 28 16.26 -6.15 11.91
C ASP A 28 14.86 -5.75 12.39
N ALA A 29 14.27 -4.71 11.78
CA ALA A 29 12.89 -4.36 12.07
C ALA A 29 11.94 -5.52 11.74
N PRO A 30 10.88 -5.73 12.55
CA PRO A 30 9.93 -6.81 12.34
C PRO A 30 9.30 -6.77 10.95
N TYR A 31 9.21 -7.94 10.33
CA TYR A 31 8.46 -8.16 9.10
C TYR A 31 7.75 -9.52 9.20
N HIS A 32 6.71 -9.70 8.39
CA HIS A 32 5.95 -10.93 8.32
C HIS A 32 6.04 -11.52 6.92
N VAL A 33 6.24 -12.84 6.85
CA VAL A 33 6.15 -13.60 5.60
C VAL A 33 5.24 -14.80 5.84
N ILE A 34 4.19 -14.89 5.04
CA ILE A 34 3.25 -16.01 5.04
C ILE A 34 3.32 -16.64 3.66
N ALA A 35 3.80 -17.87 3.60
CA ALA A 35 3.88 -18.62 2.35
C ALA A 35 2.49 -19.16 1.95
N ALA A 36 2.23 -19.19 0.65
CA ALA A 36 1.06 -19.88 0.11
C ALA A 36 1.09 -21.37 0.50
N MET A 37 -0.09 -21.94 0.76
CA MET A 37 -0.25 -23.35 1.08
C MET A 37 -0.25 -24.25 -0.18
N VAL A 38 -0.61 -23.69 -1.33
CA VAL A 38 -0.51 -24.33 -2.64
C VAL A 38 0.42 -23.54 -3.55
N LYS A 39 0.59 -23.98 -4.81
CA LYS A 39 1.40 -23.26 -5.80
C LYS A 39 0.96 -21.78 -5.86
N PRO A 40 1.84 -20.83 -5.54
CA PRO A 40 1.44 -19.44 -5.44
C PRO A 40 1.12 -18.88 -6.82
N THR A 41 0.02 -18.14 -6.91
CA THR A 41 -0.42 -17.39 -8.10
C THR A 41 -0.48 -15.89 -7.83
N LYS A 42 -0.42 -15.50 -6.54
CA LYS A 42 -0.52 -14.12 -6.06
C LYS A 42 0.57 -13.84 -5.03
N LEU A 43 1.09 -12.62 -5.05
CA LEU A 43 1.98 -12.09 -4.02
C LEU A 43 1.42 -10.76 -3.53
N LEU A 44 0.99 -10.74 -2.27
CA LEU A 44 0.51 -9.54 -1.60
C LEU A 44 1.64 -8.93 -0.78
N TYR A 45 1.91 -7.64 -1.00
CA TYR A 45 2.78 -6.83 -0.15
C TYR A 45 1.93 -5.81 0.60
N THR A 46 2.09 -5.69 1.93
CA THR A 46 1.34 -4.69 2.72
C THR A 46 2.16 -4.03 3.80
N THR A 47 1.92 -2.75 4.05
CA THR A 47 2.46 -1.98 5.17
C THR A 47 1.55 -2.05 6.42
N LYS A 48 0.33 -2.58 6.29
CA LYS A 48 -0.76 -2.49 7.29
C LYS A 48 -1.20 -3.86 7.83
N MET A 49 -0.26 -4.68 8.31
CA MET A 49 -0.57 -6.03 8.85
C MET A 49 -1.63 -5.99 9.98
N SER A 50 -1.62 -4.93 10.79
CA SER A 50 -2.61 -4.66 11.83
C SER A 50 -4.04 -4.74 11.31
N ALA A 51 -4.29 -4.15 10.14
CA ALA A 51 -5.60 -4.14 9.51
C ALA A 51 -6.09 -5.55 9.12
N PHE A 52 -5.18 -6.43 8.68
CA PHE A 52 -5.53 -7.79 8.21
C PHE A 52 -5.71 -8.81 9.32
N ARG A 53 -4.92 -8.70 10.40
CA ARG A 53 -4.60 -9.83 11.28
C ARG A 53 -5.83 -10.53 11.87
N GLY A 54 -6.86 -9.78 12.23
CA GLY A 54 -8.05 -10.32 12.90
C GLY A 54 -9.15 -10.82 11.96
N LYS A 55 -9.39 -10.14 10.83
CA LYS A 55 -10.57 -10.39 9.98
C LYS A 55 -10.23 -11.07 8.65
N LEU A 56 -9.18 -10.62 7.98
CA LEU A 56 -8.89 -11.03 6.61
C LEU A 56 -7.78 -12.08 6.53
N LEU A 57 -6.81 -12.05 7.45
CA LEU A 57 -5.70 -13.00 7.43
C LEU A 57 -6.12 -14.47 7.58
N PRO A 58 -7.09 -14.84 8.44
CA PRO A 58 -7.56 -16.22 8.54
C PRO A 58 -8.17 -16.77 7.24
N ALA A 59 -8.60 -15.88 6.34
CA ALA A 59 -9.20 -16.19 5.06
C ALA A 59 -8.29 -15.84 3.87
N LEU A 60 -6.99 -15.64 4.12
CA LEU A 60 -6.02 -15.41 3.04
C LEU A 60 -6.10 -16.56 2.03
N PRO A 61 -6.22 -16.29 0.71
CA PRO A 61 -6.33 -17.36 -0.29
C PRO A 61 -5.13 -18.31 -0.22
N LEU A 62 -5.40 -19.62 -0.35
CA LEU A 62 -4.37 -20.66 -0.23
C LEU A 62 -3.23 -20.53 -1.25
N ASP A 63 -3.50 -19.87 -2.38
CA ASP A 63 -2.56 -19.60 -3.48
C ASP A 63 -1.88 -18.22 -3.38
N CYS A 64 -2.06 -17.50 -2.26
CA CYS A 64 -1.50 -16.19 -2.02
C CYS A 64 -0.35 -16.26 -1.02
N SER A 65 0.81 -15.74 -1.41
CA SER A 65 1.88 -15.42 -0.45
C SER A 65 1.72 -13.98 0.01
N LEU A 66 1.98 -13.70 1.28
CA LEU A 66 1.91 -12.38 1.86
C LEU A 66 3.26 -11.99 2.46
N VAL A 67 3.72 -10.79 2.14
CA VAL A 67 4.85 -10.13 2.80
C VAL A 67 4.33 -8.84 3.42
N SER A 68 4.63 -8.62 4.70
CA SER A 68 4.35 -7.34 5.33
C SER A 68 5.55 -6.73 5.99
N ARG A 69 5.76 -5.45 5.70
CA ARG A 69 6.83 -4.63 6.25
C ARG A 69 6.38 -3.18 6.27
N TYR A 70 6.51 -2.55 7.44
CA TYR A 70 6.19 -1.15 7.63
C TYR A 70 7.32 -0.26 7.07
N GLY A 71 6.96 0.89 6.50
CA GLY A 71 7.90 1.81 5.86
C GLY A 71 8.57 1.25 4.60
N LEU A 72 9.64 1.91 4.18
CA LEU A 72 10.40 1.50 3.00
C LEU A 72 11.08 0.12 3.21
N PRO A 73 11.03 -0.77 2.19
CA PRO A 73 11.81 -2.00 2.21
C PRO A 73 13.31 -1.71 2.22
N ALA A 74 14.07 -2.43 3.04
CA ALA A 74 15.52 -2.38 2.96
C ALA A 74 16.03 -3.27 1.80
N SER A 75 17.31 -3.13 1.46
CA SER A 75 17.91 -3.80 0.28
C SER A 75 17.75 -5.33 0.28
N HIS A 76 17.75 -5.96 1.46
CA HIS A 76 17.55 -7.41 1.57
C HIS A 76 16.09 -7.81 1.31
N ASP A 77 15.12 -6.97 1.69
CA ASP A 77 13.70 -7.19 1.41
C ASP A 77 13.46 -7.11 -0.10
N VAL A 78 14.08 -6.13 -0.78
CA VAL A 78 14.03 -6.02 -2.25
C VAL A 78 14.56 -7.28 -2.91
N SER A 79 15.68 -7.83 -2.42
CA SER A 79 16.25 -9.06 -2.94
C SER A 79 15.32 -10.27 -2.74
N MET A 80 14.66 -10.36 -1.58
CA MET A 80 13.68 -11.40 -1.30
C MET A 80 12.44 -11.25 -2.19
N LEU A 81 11.87 -10.05 -2.26
CA LEU A 81 10.72 -9.72 -3.11
C LEU A 81 11.05 -9.97 -4.58
N GLY A 82 12.28 -9.70 -5.04
CA GLY A 82 12.73 -10.02 -6.39
C GLY A 82 12.69 -11.52 -6.69
N ARG A 83 13.09 -12.36 -5.72
CA ARG A 83 12.99 -13.82 -5.86
C ARG A 83 11.54 -14.30 -5.86
N LEU A 84 10.71 -13.82 -4.94
CA LEU A 84 9.30 -14.20 -4.83
C LEU A 84 8.48 -13.73 -6.03
N SER A 85 8.76 -12.52 -6.50
CA SER A 85 8.09 -11.95 -7.66
C SER A 85 8.67 -12.45 -8.97
N ALA A 86 9.73 -13.26 -9.03
CA ALA A 86 10.31 -13.71 -10.31
C ALA A 86 9.24 -14.25 -11.29
N SER A 87 8.26 -14.99 -10.78
CA SER A 87 7.14 -15.54 -11.55
C SER A 87 5.77 -14.90 -11.25
N LEU A 88 5.66 -14.00 -10.27
CA LEU A 88 4.39 -13.46 -9.78
C LEU A 88 4.40 -11.93 -9.73
N PRO A 89 3.32 -11.24 -10.15
CA PRO A 89 3.20 -9.82 -9.89
C PRO A 89 3.01 -9.55 -8.39
N ILE A 90 3.45 -8.38 -7.95
CA ILE A 90 3.27 -7.89 -6.57
C ILE A 90 2.02 -7.01 -6.53
N SER A 91 1.02 -7.41 -5.76
CA SER A 91 -0.11 -6.55 -5.37
C SER A 91 0.27 -5.79 -4.10
N PHE A 92 0.39 -4.47 -4.19
CA PHE A 92 0.66 -3.59 -3.04
C PHE A 92 -0.65 -3.16 -2.38
N LEU A 93 -0.75 -3.32 -1.07
CA LEU A 93 -1.94 -3.00 -0.27
C LEU A 93 -1.54 -2.14 0.93
N GLY A 94 -1.90 -0.87 0.87
CA GLY A 94 -1.74 0.10 1.93
C GLY A 94 -2.92 1.07 1.94
N ASP A 95 -2.79 2.11 2.74
CA ASP A 95 -3.77 3.18 2.91
C ASP A 95 -3.86 4.07 1.67
N LEU A 96 -4.93 4.87 1.62
CA LEU A 96 -5.04 5.96 0.66
C LEU A 96 -4.41 7.23 1.25
N ASP A 97 -3.09 7.22 1.36
CA ASP A 97 -2.32 8.34 1.91
C ASP A 97 -0.98 8.54 1.19
N PRO A 98 -0.30 9.68 1.39
CA PRO A 98 0.97 9.94 0.73
C PRO A 98 2.08 8.95 1.11
N VAL A 99 2.10 8.46 2.36
CA VAL A 99 3.15 7.54 2.84
C VAL A 99 3.12 6.23 2.05
N ASP A 100 1.96 5.58 2.00
CA ASP A 100 1.80 4.29 1.34
C ASP A 100 1.83 4.42 -0.19
N LEU A 101 1.35 5.53 -0.75
CA LEU A 101 1.49 5.78 -2.19
C LEU A 101 2.96 6.03 -2.58
N LEU A 102 3.77 6.66 -1.73
CA LEU A 102 5.22 6.79 -1.94
C LEU A 102 5.94 5.44 -1.78
N ASN A 103 5.54 4.61 -0.80
CA ASN A 103 6.05 3.23 -0.67
C ASN A 103 5.74 2.40 -1.93
N PHE A 104 4.53 2.53 -2.47
CA PHE A 104 4.15 1.93 -3.75
C PHE A 104 5.00 2.46 -4.90
N ALA A 105 5.16 3.79 -5.03
CA ALA A 105 5.95 4.41 -6.09
C ALA A 105 7.41 3.91 -6.07
N TRP A 106 7.99 3.79 -4.88
CA TRP A 106 9.33 3.28 -4.66
C TRP A 106 9.45 1.82 -5.11
N LEU A 107 8.51 0.95 -4.69
CA LEU A 107 8.48 -0.45 -5.14
C LEU A 107 8.34 -0.54 -6.65
N ARG A 108 7.41 0.22 -7.23
CA ARG A 108 7.18 0.29 -8.68
C ARG A 108 8.43 0.71 -9.46
N ALA A 109 9.26 1.58 -8.89
CA ALA A 109 10.53 1.99 -9.49
C ALA A 109 11.67 0.97 -9.32
N LYS A 110 11.64 0.13 -8.28
CA LYS A 110 12.66 -0.91 -8.02
C LYS A 110 12.48 -2.18 -8.84
N PHE A 111 11.25 -2.49 -9.24
CA PHE A 111 10.92 -3.72 -9.99
C PHE A 111 10.66 -3.42 -11.48
N PRO A 112 10.72 -4.44 -12.36
CA PRO A 112 10.39 -4.26 -13.78
C PRO A 112 9.03 -3.62 -13.99
N ALA A 113 8.86 -2.87 -15.09
CA ALA A 113 7.60 -2.21 -15.41
C ALA A 113 6.44 -3.22 -15.45
N GLY A 114 5.30 -2.83 -14.88
CA GLY A 114 4.10 -3.68 -14.78
C GLY A 114 4.21 -4.81 -13.75
N LYS A 115 5.29 -4.88 -12.96
CA LYS A 115 5.47 -5.95 -11.96
C LYS A 115 4.77 -5.67 -10.62
N VAL A 116 4.59 -4.40 -10.28
CA VAL A 116 3.94 -3.96 -9.05
C VAL A 116 2.63 -3.28 -9.42
N HIS A 117 1.53 -3.74 -8.82
CA HIS A 117 0.20 -3.18 -8.99
C HIS A 117 -0.29 -2.63 -7.66
N LEU A 118 -0.91 -1.45 -7.71
CA LEU A 118 -1.60 -0.90 -6.55
C LEU A 118 -2.92 -1.65 -6.39
N SER A 119 -3.06 -2.43 -5.32
CA SER A 119 -4.29 -3.09 -4.88
C SER A 119 -4.86 -2.44 -3.61
N GLY A 120 -4.21 -1.39 -3.08
CA GLY A 120 -4.63 -0.62 -1.90
C GLY A 120 -6.00 0.03 -2.01
N ILE A 121 -6.32 0.90 -1.04
CA ILE A 121 -7.56 1.67 -1.04
C ILE A 121 -7.60 2.58 -2.27
N ARG A 122 -8.62 2.37 -3.08
CA ARG A 122 -8.91 3.05 -4.36
C ARG A 122 -10.41 3.08 -4.56
N ASP A 123 -10.88 3.75 -5.61
CA ASP A 123 -12.30 3.90 -5.91
C ASP A 123 -13.06 2.58 -5.87
N ARG A 124 -12.43 1.50 -6.33
CA ARG A 124 -13.06 0.17 -6.31
C ARG A 124 -13.42 -0.31 -4.90
N LEU A 125 -12.57 -0.06 -3.89
CA LEU A 125 -12.88 -0.40 -2.50
C LEU A 125 -13.82 0.64 -1.88
N LEU A 126 -13.68 1.92 -2.25
CA LEU A 126 -14.58 2.97 -1.77
C LEU A 126 -16.01 2.79 -2.25
N GLN A 127 -16.21 2.27 -3.46
CA GLN A 127 -17.54 2.01 -4.03
C GLN A 127 -18.36 0.98 -3.24
N GLU A 128 -17.71 0.13 -2.45
CA GLU A 128 -18.40 -0.84 -1.58
C GLU A 128 -18.91 -0.20 -0.28
N LEU A 129 -18.43 1.00 0.06
CA LEU A 129 -18.84 1.72 1.26
C LEU A 129 -20.06 2.59 0.99
N THR A 130 -20.99 2.57 1.94
CA THR A 130 -22.08 3.56 1.99
C THR A 130 -21.53 4.97 2.25
N PRO A 131 -22.27 6.04 1.88
CA PRO A 131 -21.84 7.41 2.17
C PRO A 131 -21.57 7.67 3.66
N ALA A 132 -22.31 7.00 4.55
CA ALA A 132 -22.13 7.11 6.00
C ALA A 132 -20.81 6.47 6.45
N GLU A 133 -20.49 5.26 5.97
CA GLU A 133 -19.22 4.58 6.26
C GLU A 133 -18.04 5.38 5.71
N LYS A 134 -18.12 5.89 4.47
CA LYS A 134 -17.09 6.77 3.90
C LYS A 134 -16.80 7.95 4.82
N THR A 135 -17.85 8.63 5.29
CA THR A 135 -17.70 9.79 6.19
C THR A 135 -17.04 9.41 7.52
N GLN A 136 -17.34 8.23 8.06
CA GLN A 136 -16.74 7.76 9.32
C GLN A 136 -15.29 7.33 9.18
N CYS A 137 -14.86 6.88 8.00
CA CYS A 137 -13.49 6.48 7.73
C CYS A 137 -12.58 7.66 7.34
N LEU A 138 -13.15 8.83 7.02
CA LEU A 138 -12.39 9.98 6.55
C LEU A 138 -11.67 10.69 7.70
N ILE A 139 -10.38 10.91 7.51
CA ILE A 139 -9.55 11.72 8.40
C ILE A 139 -8.69 12.68 7.57
N ASP A 140 -8.28 13.78 8.20
CA ASP A 140 -7.36 14.74 7.60
C ASP A 140 -5.93 14.19 7.60
N PHE A 141 -5.14 14.58 6.60
CA PHE A 141 -3.70 14.35 6.61
C PHE A 141 -3.03 15.04 7.79
N ASP A 142 -1.98 14.42 8.31
CA ASP A 142 -1.04 15.10 9.18
C ASP A 142 -0.17 16.12 8.38
N PRO A 143 0.55 17.03 9.06
CA PRO A 143 1.39 18.02 8.38
C PRO A 143 2.46 17.41 7.46
N SER A 144 3.07 16.29 7.85
CA SER A 144 4.12 15.64 7.06
C SER A 144 3.58 14.97 5.81
N GLU A 145 2.34 14.48 5.84
CA GLU A 145 1.62 13.97 4.69
C GLU A 145 1.29 15.08 3.69
N VAL A 146 0.87 16.25 4.17
CA VAL A 146 0.67 17.43 3.31
C VAL A 146 1.97 17.83 2.62
N ASP A 147 3.09 17.83 3.37
CA ASP A 147 4.42 18.13 2.83
C ASP A 147 4.88 17.12 1.76
N ALA A 148 4.36 15.88 1.79
CA ALA A 148 4.69 14.84 0.84
C ALA A 148 3.96 14.96 -0.52
N ILE A 149 2.87 15.74 -0.59
CA ILE A 149 2.01 15.84 -1.79
C ILE A 149 2.75 16.32 -3.05
N PRO A 150 3.59 17.37 -3.01
CA PRO A 150 4.34 17.78 -4.20
C PRO A 150 5.22 16.66 -4.77
N LEU A 151 5.90 15.91 -3.89
CA LEU A 151 6.71 14.77 -4.29
C LEU A 151 5.84 13.64 -4.84
N LEU A 152 4.71 13.35 -4.20
CA LEU A 152 3.77 12.32 -4.65
C LEU A 152 3.34 12.56 -6.11
N TYR A 153 2.93 13.78 -6.46
CA TYR A 153 2.55 14.11 -7.83
C TYR A 153 3.73 14.07 -8.81
N GLU A 154 4.95 14.36 -8.34
CA GLU A 154 6.14 14.25 -9.17
C GLU A 154 6.48 12.78 -9.50
N VAL A 155 6.39 11.87 -8.53
CA VAL A 155 6.80 10.46 -8.71
C VAL A 155 5.67 9.55 -9.22
N LEU A 156 4.41 9.96 -9.06
CA LEU A 156 3.22 9.31 -9.60
C LEU A 156 2.44 10.30 -10.50
N PRO A 157 2.96 10.65 -11.69
CA PRO A 157 2.24 11.55 -12.61
C PRO A 157 0.91 10.97 -13.11
N ASP A 158 0.76 9.64 -13.05
CA ASP A 158 -0.43 8.86 -13.38
C ASP A 158 -1.36 8.62 -12.17
N LEU A 159 -1.18 9.34 -11.06
CA LEU A 159 -1.89 9.06 -9.81
C LEU A 159 -3.42 9.00 -9.97
N ALA A 160 -4.03 9.97 -10.65
CA ALA A 160 -5.48 10.03 -10.83
C ALA A 160 -6.03 8.76 -11.52
N ASP A 161 -5.33 8.26 -12.54
CA ASP A 161 -5.71 7.03 -13.24
C ASP A 161 -5.48 5.78 -12.38
N LEU A 162 -4.45 5.79 -11.51
CA LEU A 162 -4.12 4.65 -10.65
C LEU A 162 -5.16 4.42 -9.55
N ILE A 163 -5.61 5.48 -8.87
CA ILE A 163 -6.49 5.40 -7.69
C ILE A 163 -7.96 5.66 -7.99
N GLY A 164 -8.25 6.31 -9.12
CA GLY A 164 -9.59 6.71 -9.52
C GLY A 164 -9.98 8.12 -9.05
N PRO A 165 -11.00 8.72 -9.67
CA PRO A 165 -11.39 10.11 -9.42
C PRO A 165 -11.83 10.39 -7.98
N GLU A 166 -12.57 9.50 -7.32
CA GLU A 166 -13.06 9.76 -5.96
C GLU A 166 -11.88 9.82 -4.96
N SER A 167 -10.99 8.83 -5.04
CA SER A 167 -9.79 8.72 -4.23
C SER A 167 -8.83 9.88 -4.51
N TYR A 168 -8.70 10.29 -5.77
CA TYR A 168 -7.87 11.43 -6.16
C TYR A 168 -8.38 12.76 -5.59
N GLU A 169 -9.69 12.96 -5.53
CA GLU A 169 -10.26 14.15 -4.88
C GLU A 169 -10.06 14.14 -3.36
N LEU A 170 -10.00 12.97 -2.71
CA LEU A 170 -9.61 12.88 -1.30
C LEU A 170 -8.17 13.37 -1.08
N ILE A 171 -7.23 12.87 -1.89
CA ILE A 171 -5.82 13.31 -1.83
C ILE A 171 -5.69 14.82 -2.03
N LYS A 172 -6.37 15.38 -3.04
CA LYS A 172 -6.38 16.84 -3.30
C LYS A 172 -6.99 17.66 -2.17
N SER A 173 -7.94 17.07 -1.45
CA SER A 173 -8.60 17.70 -0.30
C SER A 173 -7.83 17.48 1.01
N HIS A 174 -6.61 16.92 0.95
CA HIS A 174 -5.78 16.55 2.09
C HIS A 174 -6.48 15.62 3.09
N ARG A 175 -7.19 14.61 2.57
CA ARG A 175 -7.90 13.62 3.37
C ARG A 175 -7.50 12.20 2.97
N LYS A 176 -7.43 11.30 3.95
CA LYS A 176 -7.20 9.86 3.76
C LYS A 176 -8.35 9.03 4.29
N ILE A 177 -8.32 7.76 3.87
CA ILE A 177 -9.01 6.65 4.52
C ILE A 177 -7.92 5.64 4.86
N GLU A 178 -7.91 5.22 6.12
CA GLU A 178 -7.04 4.14 6.61
C GLU A 178 -7.69 2.77 6.39
N LEU A 179 -6.86 1.76 6.14
CA LEU A 179 -7.28 0.40 5.88
C LEU A 179 -7.88 -0.24 7.13
N GLU A 180 -7.36 0.08 8.31
CA GLU A 180 -7.92 -0.28 9.60
C GLU A 180 -9.36 0.25 9.74
N GLY A 181 -9.60 1.52 9.40
CA GLY A 181 -10.93 2.12 9.43
C GLY A 181 -11.89 1.40 8.49
N LEU A 182 -11.47 1.21 7.23
CA LEU A 182 -12.25 0.53 6.20
C LEU A 182 -12.59 -0.93 6.57
N ILE A 183 -11.63 -1.69 7.10
CA ILE A 183 -11.85 -3.09 7.49
C ILE A 183 -12.70 -3.21 8.76
N ASN A 184 -12.59 -2.26 9.68
CA ASN A 184 -13.32 -2.32 10.94
C ASN A 184 -14.78 -1.88 10.82
N LEU A 185 -15.06 -0.86 10.01
CA LEU A 185 -16.39 -0.24 9.90
C LEU A 185 -17.33 -0.94 8.91
N HIS A 186 -16.79 -1.63 7.90
CA HIS A 186 -17.59 -2.36 6.92
C HIS A 186 -17.54 -3.88 7.16
N GLU A 187 -18.68 -4.56 6.98
CA GLU A 187 -18.78 -6.01 7.11
C GLU A 187 -18.27 -6.73 5.86
N TRP A 188 -16.94 -6.84 5.74
CA TRP A 188 -16.31 -7.54 4.64
C TRP A 188 -16.53 -9.05 4.71
N GLN A 189 -17.11 -9.62 3.65
CA GLN A 189 -16.96 -11.04 3.35
C GLN A 189 -15.53 -11.27 2.80
N PRO A 190 -14.65 -12.05 3.46
CA PRO A 190 -13.24 -12.10 3.07
C PRO A 190 -13.00 -12.53 1.62
N ASP A 191 -13.73 -13.54 1.13
CA ASP A 191 -13.63 -14.00 -0.26
C ASP A 191 -14.03 -12.91 -1.26
N TYR A 192 -14.97 -12.04 -0.88
CA TYR A 192 -15.36 -10.89 -1.71
C TYR A 192 -14.28 -9.80 -1.69
N PHE A 193 -13.73 -9.48 -0.51
CA PHE A 193 -12.62 -8.54 -0.38
C PHE A 193 -11.43 -8.94 -1.26
N TYR A 194 -11.00 -10.21 -1.19
CA TYR A 194 -9.87 -10.68 -2.02
C TYR A 194 -10.19 -10.71 -3.52
N ARG A 195 -11.46 -10.93 -3.92
CA ARG A 195 -11.87 -10.80 -5.32
C ARG A 195 -11.75 -9.36 -5.82
N ILE A 196 -12.13 -8.38 -5.00
CA ILE A 196 -11.95 -6.96 -5.32
C ILE A 196 -10.45 -6.61 -5.40
N LEU A 197 -9.67 -7.12 -4.46
CA LEU A 197 -8.24 -6.84 -4.34
C LEU A 197 -7.41 -7.33 -5.54
N PHE A 198 -7.72 -8.53 -6.04
CA PHE A 198 -6.93 -9.21 -7.06
C PHE A 198 -7.56 -9.23 -8.47
N GLY A 199 -8.85 -8.93 -8.60
CA GLY A 199 -9.56 -8.99 -9.88
C GLY A 199 -9.63 -7.66 -10.58
#